data_AF-A0A7C5I296-F1
#
_entry.id   AF-A0A7C5I296-F1
#
_cell.length_a   1.000
_cell.length_b   1.000
_cell.length_c   1.000
_cell.angle_alpha   90.00
_cell.angle_beta   90.00
_cell.angle_gamma   90.00
#
_symmetry.space_group_name_H-M   'P 1'
#
loop_
_entity.id
_entity.type
_entity.pdbx_description
1 polymer ?
#
loop_
_entity_poly.entity_id
_entity_poly.type
_entity_poly.pdbx_seq_one_letter_code
_entity_poly.pdbx_strand_id
1 'polypeptide(L)'
;YGLSRAIEQELEKVQPDGAWMHVNDVAGFIGPEVFTTKEQLVRCCLEDIVMGKLHGLVLGLDICSTLHMTVSLDDLQWCQDQIMPANPAYLMALPTRNDPMLSYLTTSFQDHVRLREDFDLKVNDSMWAFFKKIEVIDEAGKFTEHAGDPIWVYYQYLLAKGDKRSKEEIYAEGNKKIAEVVGRGVDLALGHGEKISDIEPELNKRIHALYDDAKISLWTELTPEFVKTIPNTVEIATQSKDRENFIAAPASGEVLSDAAVATLEKLRSYWNGSTPDVQLVISDGLNANAIMDEGHLMPYLEALAKEVKGAGLTVSEKNIVITSGRVRAGYAVGSVLFAKADPNKAATIINVIGERPGSGHHNFSVYISTPKGKVWQDKKVDHDIVRVISGISDTALAPADAAAETMRLITKMKSEQ
;
A
#
# COMPACT_ATOMS: atom_id res chain seq x y z
N TYR A 1 21.18 -10.25 8.63
CA TYR A 1 22.52 -10.48 8.04
C TYR A 1 23.18 -11.79 8.46
N GLY A 2 23.39 -12.08 9.75
CA GLY A 2 24.03 -13.33 10.18
C GLY A 2 23.36 -14.61 9.64
N LEU A 3 22.02 -14.65 9.64
CA LEU A 3 21.26 -15.73 9.00
C LEU A 3 21.52 -15.81 7.48
N SER A 4 21.51 -14.69 6.77
CA SER A 4 21.79 -14.63 5.33
C SER A 4 23.17 -15.21 5.01
N ARG A 5 24.20 -14.85 5.78
CA ARG A 5 25.55 -15.43 5.65
C ARG A 5 25.55 -16.94 5.87
N ALA A 6 24.80 -17.44 6.85
CA ALA A 6 24.70 -18.89 7.07
C ALA A 6 24.00 -19.59 5.88
N ILE A 7 22.95 -18.97 5.33
CA ILE A 7 22.28 -19.47 4.12
C ILE A 7 23.23 -19.51 2.93
N GLU A 8 24.04 -18.47 2.73
CA GLU A 8 25.07 -18.43 1.69
C GLU A 8 26.07 -19.58 1.82
N GLN A 9 26.55 -19.83 3.03
CA GLN A 9 27.47 -20.95 3.32
C GLN A 9 26.83 -22.32 3.07
N GLU A 10 25.53 -22.49 3.32
CA GLU A 10 24.83 -23.72 2.95
C GLU A 10 24.62 -23.82 1.44
N LEU A 11 24.32 -22.70 0.77
CA LEU A 11 24.14 -22.64 -0.67
C LEU A 11 25.42 -23.02 -1.40
N GLU A 12 26.57 -22.54 -0.94
CA GLU A 12 27.90 -22.91 -1.47
C GLU A 12 28.20 -24.41 -1.41
N LYS A 13 27.63 -25.14 -0.43
CA LYS A 13 27.81 -26.59 -0.31
C LYS A 13 26.99 -27.37 -1.33
N VAL A 14 25.77 -26.90 -1.62
CA VAL A 14 24.82 -27.61 -2.50
C VAL A 14 24.89 -27.15 -3.96
N GLN A 15 25.35 -25.92 -4.19
CA GLN A 15 25.54 -25.31 -5.50
C GLN A 15 26.83 -24.45 -5.48
N PRO A 16 28.00 -25.10 -5.55
CA PRO A 16 29.30 -24.40 -5.47
C PRO A 16 29.55 -23.48 -6.66
N ASP A 17 28.95 -23.76 -7.82
CA ASP A 17 29.09 -22.96 -9.04
C ASP A 17 27.77 -22.29 -9.44
N GLY A 18 27.83 -20.98 -9.68
CA GLY A 18 26.71 -20.20 -10.22
C GLY A 18 25.60 -19.86 -9.22
N ALA A 19 25.77 -20.18 -7.92
CA ALA A 19 24.92 -19.64 -6.88
C ALA A 19 25.23 -18.15 -6.66
N TRP A 20 24.17 -17.34 -6.53
CA TRP A 20 24.28 -15.91 -6.25
C TRP A 20 23.22 -15.54 -5.22
N MET A 21 23.63 -14.80 -4.20
CA MET A 21 22.73 -14.28 -3.17
C MET A 21 22.95 -12.77 -3.05
N HIS A 22 21.86 -12.03 -3.13
CA HIS A 22 21.83 -10.59 -2.88
C HIS A 22 20.94 -10.37 -1.67
N VAL A 23 21.32 -9.45 -0.80
CA VAL A 23 20.55 -9.11 0.39
C VAL A 23 20.13 -7.65 0.25
N ASN A 24 18.81 -7.42 0.23
CA ASN A 24 18.26 -6.07 0.22
C ASN A 24 17.70 -5.75 1.60
N ASP A 25 18.14 -4.64 2.18
CA ASP A 25 17.41 -4.03 3.29
C ASP A 25 16.40 -3.00 2.76
N VAL A 26 15.28 -2.83 3.47
CA VAL A 26 14.24 -1.86 3.13
C VAL A 26 14.10 -0.90 4.31
N ALA A 27 14.81 0.21 4.23
CA ALA A 27 14.76 1.26 5.23
C ALA A 27 13.69 2.27 4.83
N GLY A 28 12.87 2.75 5.78
CA GLY A 28 11.84 3.76 5.48
C GLY A 28 10.42 3.24 5.22
N PHE A 29 10.24 1.91 5.13
CA PHE A 29 8.96 1.31 4.76
C PHE A 29 7.98 1.14 5.92
N ILE A 30 8.50 1.12 7.14
CA ILE A 30 7.70 1.27 8.37
C ILE A 30 7.75 2.75 8.74
N GLY A 31 6.60 3.31 9.09
CA GLY A 31 6.42 4.75 9.22
C GLY A 31 7.09 5.38 10.45
N PRO A 32 6.52 6.47 11.01
CA PRO A 32 7.14 7.22 12.09
C PRO A 32 7.31 6.40 13.40
N GLU A 33 6.78 5.18 13.45
CA GLU A 33 6.93 4.26 14.58
C GLU A 33 8.39 3.79 14.76
N VAL A 34 9.22 3.84 13.70
CA VAL A 34 10.61 3.36 13.73
C VAL A 34 11.62 4.50 13.64
N PHE A 35 11.44 5.44 12.71
CA PHE A 35 12.27 6.64 12.60
C PHE A 35 11.42 7.85 12.18
N THR A 36 11.69 8.99 12.81
CA THR A 36 10.88 10.23 12.68
C THR A 36 11.57 11.32 11.88
N THR A 37 12.87 11.19 11.58
CA THR A 37 13.63 12.20 10.83
C THR A 37 14.45 11.57 9.71
N LYS A 38 14.76 12.39 8.69
CA LYS A 38 15.61 11.98 7.56
C LYS A 38 17.02 11.57 8.00
N GLU A 39 17.57 12.18 9.05
CA GLU A 39 18.88 11.82 9.61
C GLU A 39 18.86 10.43 10.24
N GLN A 40 17.75 10.04 10.87
CA GLN A 40 17.58 8.68 11.40
C GLN A 40 17.49 7.65 10.27
N LEU A 41 16.81 7.99 9.16
CA LEU A 41 16.80 7.14 7.97
C LEU A 41 18.22 6.95 7.40
N VAL A 42 19.00 8.03 7.25
CA VAL A 42 20.40 7.94 6.82
C VAL A 42 21.23 7.10 7.78
N ARG A 43 21.09 7.33 9.10
CA ARG A 43 21.79 6.54 10.12
C ARG A 43 21.49 5.05 9.96
N CYS A 44 20.22 4.68 9.84
CA CYS A 44 19.79 3.29 9.68
C CYS A 44 20.42 2.65 8.44
N CYS A 45 20.30 3.30 7.28
CA CYS A 45 20.89 2.81 6.04
C CYS A 45 22.42 2.60 6.15
N LEU A 46 23.14 3.52 6.81
CA LEU A 46 24.57 3.39 7.02
C LEU A 46 24.93 2.26 8.00
N GLU A 47 24.15 2.09 9.08
CA GLU A 47 24.28 0.97 10.01
C GLU A 47 24.09 -0.37 9.28
N ASP A 48 23.07 -0.47 8.42
CA ASP A 48 22.78 -1.64 7.60
C ASP A 48 23.88 -1.94 6.57
N ILE A 49 24.39 -0.93 5.87
CA ILE A 49 25.55 -1.08 4.96
C ILE A 49 26.77 -1.64 5.70
N VAL A 50 27.10 -1.08 6.87
CA VAL A 50 28.22 -1.56 7.67
C VAL A 50 28.01 -3.02 8.08
N MET A 51 26.84 -3.36 8.62
CA MET A 51 26.54 -4.72 9.05
C MET A 51 26.59 -5.71 7.87
N GLY A 52 25.97 -5.39 6.74
CA GLY A 52 25.97 -6.25 5.55
C GLY A 52 27.38 -6.48 5.01
N LYS A 53 28.18 -5.41 4.85
CA LYS A 53 29.56 -5.52 4.35
C LYS A 53 30.47 -6.27 5.33
N LEU A 54 30.34 -6.06 6.65
CA LEU A 54 31.10 -6.82 7.65
C LEU A 54 30.77 -8.32 7.65
N HIS A 55 29.56 -8.68 7.22
CA HIS A 55 29.18 -10.07 7.00
C HIS A 55 29.67 -10.66 5.67
N GLY A 56 30.27 -9.85 4.79
CA GLY A 56 30.73 -10.26 3.46
C GLY A 56 29.62 -10.34 2.41
N LEU A 57 28.45 -9.75 2.67
CA LEU A 57 27.27 -9.88 1.82
C LEU A 57 27.26 -8.83 0.69
N VAL A 58 26.72 -9.20 -0.47
CA VAL A 58 26.31 -8.24 -1.51
C VAL A 58 25.03 -7.55 -1.05
N LEU A 59 25.19 -6.45 -0.32
CA LEU A 59 24.08 -5.69 0.26
C LEU A 59 23.64 -4.53 -0.65
N GLY A 60 22.36 -4.51 -1.00
CA GLY A 60 21.67 -3.33 -1.52
C GLY A 60 20.65 -2.75 -0.53
N LEU A 61 20.09 -1.60 -0.89
CA LEU A 61 19.09 -0.90 -0.08
C LEU A 61 17.88 -0.50 -0.93
N ASP A 62 16.72 -0.46 -0.29
CA ASP A 62 15.59 0.36 -0.73
C ASP A 62 15.45 1.54 0.24
N ILE A 63 15.71 2.77 -0.24
CA ILE A 63 15.68 3.99 0.58
C ILE A 63 14.30 4.63 0.46
N CYS A 64 13.45 4.35 1.45
CA CYS A 64 12.03 4.61 1.36
C CYS A 64 11.56 5.72 2.30
N SER A 65 10.34 6.22 2.05
CA SER A 65 9.55 6.96 3.02
C SER A 65 8.08 6.61 2.81
N THR A 66 7.38 6.20 3.86
CA THR A 66 5.93 6.11 3.78
C THR A 66 5.29 7.49 3.79
N LEU A 67 4.12 7.63 3.16
CA LEU A 67 3.45 8.94 3.03
C LEU A 67 3.02 9.57 4.37
N HIS A 68 3.10 8.85 5.48
CA HIS A 68 2.82 9.37 6.83
C HIS A 68 4.06 9.69 7.65
N MET A 69 5.25 9.55 7.08
CA MET A 69 6.48 10.11 7.63
C MET A 69 6.61 11.59 7.28
N THR A 70 7.45 12.30 8.04
CA THR A 70 7.84 13.69 7.77
C THR A 70 8.88 13.82 6.65
N VAL A 71 9.47 12.71 6.21
CA VAL A 71 10.48 12.66 5.15
C VAL A 71 9.81 12.89 3.79
N SER A 72 10.09 14.04 3.20
CA SER A 72 9.57 14.47 1.89
C SER A 72 10.30 13.84 0.71
N LEU A 73 9.83 14.10 -0.52
CA LEU A 73 10.54 13.72 -1.76
C LEU A 73 11.95 14.33 -1.84
N ASP A 74 12.10 15.59 -1.42
CA ASP A 74 13.40 16.28 -1.38
C ASP A 74 14.30 15.71 -0.28
N ASP A 75 13.73 15.38 0.88
CA ASP A 75 14.48 14.74 1.95
C ASP A 75 14.96 13.34 1.56
N LEU A 76 14.15 12.57 0.82
CA LEU A 76 14.59 11.28 0.26
C LEU A 76 15.76 11.43 -0.69
N GLN A 77 15.73 12.42 -1.57
CA GLN A 77 16.86 12.70 -2.45
C GLN A 77 18.10 13.08 -1.65
N TRP A 78 17.96 13.92 -0.63
CA TRP A 78 19.04 14.24 0.29
C TRP A 78 19.58 12.99 1.01
N CYS A 79 18.71 12.08 1.47
CA CYS A 79 19.11 10.83 2.09
C CYS A 79 19.97 9.99 1.14
N GLN A 80 19.55 9.85 -0.13
CA GLN A 80 20.33 9.15 -1.15
C GLN A 80 21.75 9.73 -1.25
N ASP A 81 21.87 11.06 -1.32
CA ASP A 81 23.16 11.75 -1.44
C ASP A 81 24.07 11.51 -0.22
N GLN A 82 23.50 11.43 0.98
CA GLN A 82 24.28 11.13 2.19
C GLN A 82 24.70 9.65 2.29
N ILE A 83 23.92 8.74 1.70
CA ILE A 83 24.15 7.29 1.79
C ILE A 83 25.15 6.81 0.73
N MET A 84 25.09 7.38 -0.48
CA MET A 84 25.91 6.94 -1.61
C MET A 84 27.43 6.92 -1.40
N PRO A 85 28.05 7.82 -0.61
CA PRO A 85 29.47 7.67 -0.25
C PRO A 85 29.83 6.33 0.39
N ALA A 86 28.89 5.64 1.05
CA ALA A 86 29.10 4.32 1.63
C ALA A 86 29.02 3.18 0.60
N ASN A 87 28.65 3.52 -0.64
CA ASN A 87 28.65 2.68 -1.83
C ASN A 87 27.92 1.33 -1.62
N PRO A 88 26.58 1.35 -1.44
CA PRO A 88 25.77 0.13 -1.46
C PRO A 88 25.93 -0.59 -2.81
N ALA A 89 25.79 -1.92 -2.83
CA ALA A 89 26.00 -2.68 -4.07
C ALA A 89 24.96 -2.37 -5.15
N TYR A 90 23.73 -2.05 -4.72
CA TYR A 90 22.64 -1.58 -5.57
C TYR A 90 21.63 -0.81 -4.72
N LEU A 91 20.81 0.01 -5.38
CA LEU A 91 19.60 0.57 -4.82
C LEU A 91 18.40 0.00 -5.59
N MET A 92 17.30 -0.30 -4.90
CA MET A 92 16.01 -0.54 -5.56
C MET A 92 15.47 0.78 -6.11
N ALA A 93 14.69 0.71 -7.17
CA ALA A 93 14.00 1.87 -7.69
C ALA A 93 12.67 1.50 -8.34
N LEU A 94 11.77 2.47 -8.37
CA LEU A 94 10.52 2.40 -9.10
C LEU A 94 10.57 3.33 -10.33
N PRO A 95 9.69 3.15 -11.32
CA PRO A 95 9.69 3.99 -12.51
C PRO A 95 9.55 5.47 -12.19
N THR A 96 8.76 5.82 -11.19
CA THR A 96 8.46 7.21 -10.86
C THR A 96 9.23 7.67 -9.64
N ARG A 97 8.80 7.24 -8.45
CA ARG A 97 9.28 7.39 -7.07
C ARG A 97 8.20 6.82 -6.14
N ASN A 98 6.97 6.69 -6.61
CA ASN A 98 5.80 6.27 -5.83
C ASN A 98 5.41 4.82 -6.14
N ASP A 99 5.15 4.04 -5.09
CA ASP A 99 4.49 2.74 -5.18
C ASP A 99 2.98 2.92 -4.91
N PRO A 100 2.10 2.81 -5.93
CA PRO A 100 0.66 2.98 -5.73
C PRO A 100 -0.01 1.81 -5.00
N MET A 101 0.64 0.65 -4.89
CA MET A 101 0.09 -0.54 -4.18
C MET A 101 0.34 -0.45 -2.68
N LEU A 102 1.54 -0.05 -2.29
CA LEU A 102 1.97 0.01 -0.88
C LEU A 102 1.95 1.43 -0.31
N SER A 103 1.76 2.43 -1.18
CA SER A 103 1.66 3.85 -0.85
C SER A 103 2.90 4.33 -0.08
N TYR A 104 4.07 4.07 -0.65
CA TYR A 104 5.37 4.55 -0.18
C TYR A 104 6.18 5.14 -1.31
N LEU A 105 7.17 5.94 -0.94
CA LEU A 105 8.10 6.62 -1.83
C LEU A 105 9.47 5.96 -1.76
N THR A 106 10.17 5.88 -2.87
CA THR A 106 11.54 5.38 -2.99
C THR A 106 12.29 6.06 -4.15
N THR A 107 13.53 5.68 -4.35
CA THR A 107 14.40 6.03 -5.48
C THR A 107 13.72 5.78 -6.83
N SER A 108 13.90 6.70 -7.77
CA SER A 108 13.43 6.56 -9.15
C SER A 108 14.49 5.99 -10.09
N PHE A 109 14.09 5.62 -11.30
CA PHE A 109 15.05 5.29 -12.37
C PHE A 109 15.97 6.47 -12.70
N GLN A 110 15.45 7.70 -12.64
CA GLN A 110 16.18 8.93 -12.89
C GLN A 110 17.18 9.25 -11.77
N ASP A 111 16.83 8.94 -10.52
CA ASP A 111 17.74 9.04 -9.38
C ASP A 111 18.97 8.15 -9.60
N HIS A 112 18.81 6.95 -10.16
CA HIS A 112 19.95 6.10 -10.51
C HIS A 112 20.87 6.71 -11.58
N VAL A 113 20.33 7.51 -12.51
CA VAL A 113 21.16 8.21 -13.51
C VAL A 113 21.92 9.34 -12.80
N ARG A 114 21.21 10.18 -12.05
CA ARG A 114 21.77 11.28 -11.26
C ARG A 114 22.89 10.80 -10.33
N LEU A 115 22.64 9.79 -9.51
CA LEU A 115 23.61 9.25 -8.55
C LEU A 115 24.84 8.66 -9.24
N ARG A 116 24.69 8.10 -10.45
CA ARG A 116 25.84 7.62 -11.22
C ARG A 116 26.70 8.76 -11.73
N GLU A 117 26.09 9.83 -12.21
CA GLU A 117 26.79 11.03 -12.65
C GLU A 117 27.49 11.75 -11.48
N ASP A 118 26.77 11.95 -10.36
CA ASP A 118 27.25 12.69 -9.19
C ASP A 118 28.42 11.97 -8.48
N PHE A 119 28.45 10.64 -8.49
CA PHE A 119 29.44 9.82 -7.77
C PHE A 119 30.43 9.08 -8.69
N ASP A 120 30.45 9.39 -10.00
CA ASP A 120 31.33 8.75 -11.00
C ASP A 120 31.19 7.21 -11.02
N LEU A 121 29.94 6.74 -11.00
CA LEU A 121 29.60 5.32 -11.04
C LEU A 121 29.00 4.92 -12.38
N LYS A 122 29.08 3.64 -12.71
CA LYS A 122 28.45 3.06 -13.90
C LYS A 122 27.74 1.75 -13.56
N VAL A 123 26.77 1.37 -14.38
CA VAL A 123 26.30 -0.02 -14.39
C VAL A 123 27.44 -0.95 -14.80
N ASN A 124 27.33 -2.24 -14.48
CA ASN A 124 28.38 -3.20 -14.83
C ASN A 124 28.62 -3.26 -16.35
N ASP A 125 29.81 -3.73 -16.75
CA ASP A 125 30.24 -3.69 -18.14
C ASP A 125 29.34 -4.48 -19.09
N SER A 126 28.76 -5.59 -18.62
CA SER A 126 27.84 -6.39 -19.43
C SER A 126 26.54 -5.65 -19.73
N MET A 127 25.98 -4.94 -18.74
CA MET A 127 24.78 -4.14 -18.93
C MET A 127 25.08 -2.87 -19.74
N TRP A 128 26.25 -2.25 -19.55
CA TRP A 128 26.68 -1.11 -20.36
C TRP A 128 26.83 -1.50 -21.85
N ALA A 129 27.45 -2.64 -22.12
CA ALA A 129 27.56 -3.19 -23.47
C ALA A 129 26.18 -3.54 -24.06
N PHE A 130 25.25 -4.02 -23.24
CA PHE A 130 23.87 -4.24 -23.67
C PHE A 130 23.20 -2.92 -24.07
N PHE A 131 23.31 -1.87 -23.25
CA PHE A 131 22.75 -0.54 -23.58
C PHE A 131 23.37 0.08 -24.83
N LYS A 132 24.66 -0.17 -25.09
CA LYS A 132 25.30 0.18 -26.37
C LYS A 132 24.72 -0.60 -27.54
N LYS A 133 24.58 -1.92 -27.39
CA LYS A 133 24.03 -2.80 -28.43
C LYS A 133 22.61 -2.40 -28.83
N ILE A 134 21.79 -1.98 -27.87
CA ILE A 134 20.44 -1.47 -28.12
C ILE A 134 20.42 0.04 -28.30
N GLU A 135 21.55 0.71 -28.54
CA GLU A 135 21.65 2.13 -28.90
C GLU A 135 21.00 3.11 -27.90
N VAL A 136 20.86 2.74 -26.62
CA VAL A 136 20.48 3.67 -25.53
C VAL A 136 21.68 4.50 -25.10
N ILE A 137 22.88 3.90 -25.22
CA ILE A 137 24.18 4.53 -25.03
C ILE A 137 24.94 4.46 -26.36
N ASP A 138 25.62 5.53 -26.75
CA ASP A 138 26.47 5.54 -27.95
C ASP A 138 27.87 4.94 -27.70
N GLU A 139 28.69 4.85 -28.76
CA GLU A 139 30.04 4.33 -28.63
C GLU A 139 30.97 5.18 -27.75
N ALA A 140 30.69 6.49 -27.65
CA ALA A 140 31.40 7.43 -26.79
C ALA A 140 30.96 7.35 -25.32
N GLY A 141 29.97 6.52 -24.98
CA GLY A 141 29.45 6.33 -23.63
C GLY A 141 28.43 7.39 -23.21
N LYS A 142 27.81 8.09 -24.15
CA LYS A 142 26.77 9.10 -23.88
C LYS A 142 25.38 8.54 -24.15
N PHE A 143 24.39 9.04 -23.41
CA PHE A 143 22.99 8.77 -23.71
C PHE A 143 22.59 9.28 -25.09
N THR A 144 21.77 8.51 -25.81
CA THR A 144 21.20 8.84 -27.11
C THR A 144 19.78 9.39 -26.99
N GLU A 145 19.13 9.69 -28.11
CA GLU A 145 17.70 10.01 -28.18
C GLU A 145 16.76 8.87 -27.73
N HIS A 146 17.28 7.66 -27.53
CA HIS A 146 16.51 6.50 -27.05
C HIS A 146 16.53 6.37 -25.52
N ALA A 147 17.32 7.17 -24.82
CA ALA A 147 17.29 7.22 -23.36
C ALA A 147 15.92 7.71 -22.87
N GLY A 148 15.27 6.91 -22.02
CA GLY A 148 13.90 7.19 -21.57
C GLY A 148 12.80 6.76 -22.55
N ASP A 149 13.11 6.10 -23.66
CA ASP A 149 12.11 5.49 -24.56
C ASP A 149 11.94 3.98 -24.26
N PRO A 150 10.95 3.56 -23.44
CA PRO A 150 10.70 2.14 -23.22
C PRO A 150 10.16 1.42 -24.46
N ILE A 151 9.54 2.13 -25.42
CA ILE A 151 9.06 1.53 -26.68
C ILE A 151 10.25 1.14 -27.56
N TRP A 152 11.33 1.93 -27.54
CA TRP A 152 12.57 1.57 -28.20
C TRP A 152 13.15 0.24 -27.68
N VAL A 153 13.20 0.07 -26.36
CA VAL A 153 13.66 -1.19 -25.74
C VAL A 153 12.74 -2.35 -26.14
N TYR A 154 11.42 -2.13 -26.16
CA TYR A 154 10.45 -3.12 -26.65
C TYR A 154 10.67 -3.48 -28.12
N TYR A 155 10.93 -2.49 -28.97
CA TYR A 155 11.25 -2.68 -30.38
C TYR A 155 12.52 -3.50 -30.57
N GLN A 156 13.61 -3.17 -29.86
CA GLN A 156 14.87 -3.93 -29.90
C GLN A 156 14.69 -5.38 -29.42
N TYR A 157 13.83 -5.59 -28.40
CA TYR A 157 13.46 -6.92 -27.94
C TYR A 157 12.73 -7.73 -29.03
N LEU A 158 11.75 -7.13 -29.73
CA LEU A 158 11.01 -7.80 -30.80
C LEU A 158 11.90 -8.11 -32.01
N LEU A 159 12.79 -7.19 -32.41
CA LEU A 159 13.79 -7.45 -33.45
C LEU A 159 14.68 -8.65 -33.08
N ALA A 160 15.15 -8.71 -31.83
CA ALA A 160 15.94 -9.84 -31.35
C ALA A 160 15.16 -11.17 -31.34
N LYS A 161 13.83 -11.13 -31.26
CA LYS A 161 12.94 -12.28 -31.41
C LYS A 161 12.61 -12.64 -32.87
N GLY A 162 13.11 -11.87 -33.84
CA GLY A 162 12.87 -12.09 -35.26
C GLY A 162 11.53 -11.55 -35.77
N ASP A 163 10.93 -10.59 -35.05
CA ASP A 163 9.76 -9.85 -35.55
C ASP A 163 10.11 -9.12 -36.86
N LYS A 164 9.17 -9.10 -37.80
CA LYS A 164 9.34 -8.56 -39.16
C LYS A 164 8.46 -7.34 -39.44
N ARG A 165 7.62 -6.95 -38.48
CA ARG A 165 6.79 -5.75 -38.57
C ARG A 165 7.66 -4.50 -38.64
N SER A 166 7.12 -3.42 -39.21
CA SER A 166 7.83 -2.15 -39.27
C SER A 166 8.00 -1.54 -37.87
N LYS A 167 8.96 -0.62 -37.73
CA LYS A 167 9.15 0.15 -36.48
C LYS A 167 7.85 0.87 -36.10
N GLU A 168 7.16 1.46 -37.07
CA GLU A 168 5.91 2.20 -36.89
C GLU A 168 4.79 1.31 -36.35
N GLU A 169 4.65 0.08 -36.86
CA GLU A 169 3.65 -0.88 -36.37
C GLU A 169 3.92 -1.28 -34.90
N ILE A 170 5.18 -1.54 -34.56
CA ILE A 170 5.58 -1.90 -33.19
C ILE A 170 5.41 -0.70 -32.26
N TYR A 171 5.76 0.51 -32.69
CA TYR A 171 5.57 1.71 -31.91
C TYR A 171 4.10 2.02 -31.68
N ALA A 172 3.23 1.81 -32.66
CA ALA A 172 1.78 1.96 -32.49
C ALA A 172 1.24 0.98 -31.43
N GLU A 173 1.72 -0.26 -31.44
CA GLU A 173 1.39 -1.24 -30.40
C GLU A 173 1.90 -0.80 -29.01
N GLY A 174 3.16 -0.38 -28.92
CA GLY A 174 3.77 0.08 -27.67
C GLY A 174 3.03 1.28 -27.06
N ASN A 175 2.66 2.25 -27.89
CA ASN A 175 1.85 3.40 -27.46
C ASN A 175 0.47 2.99 -26.95
N LYS A 176 -0.18 2.02 -27.62
CA LYS A 176 -1.46 1.47 -27.14
C LYS A 176 -1.30 0.82 -25.77
N LYS A 177 -0.22 0.04 -25.57
CA LYS A 177 0.06 -0.63 -24.29
C LYS A 177 0.35 0.36 -23.17
N ILE A 178 1.13 1.40 -23.44
CA ILE A 178 1.36 2.50 -22.51
C ILE A 178 0.03 3.17 -22.13
N ALA A 179 -0.82 3.50 -23.11
CA ALA A 179 -2.12 4.11 -22.85
C ALA A 179 -3.04 3.20 -22.02
N GLU A 180 -2.99 1.87 -22.24
CA GLU A 180 -3.72 0.89 -21.42
C GLU A 180 -3.24 0.88 -19.95
N VAL A 181 -1.93 0.99 -19.71
CA VAL A 181 -1.35 0.99 -18.34
C VAL A 181 -1.63 2.32 -17.63
N VAL A 182 -1.33 3.45 -18.29
CA VAL A 182 -1.58 4.79 -17.75
C VAL A 182 -3.07 5.02 -17.53
N GLY A 183 -3.92 4.54 -18.45
CA GLY A 183 -5.38 4.61 -18.32
C GLY A 183 -5.96 3.80 -17.14
N ARG A 184 -5.16 2.95 -16.50
CA ARG A 184 -5.50 2.24 -15.26
C ARG A 184 -4.91 2.91 -14.01
N GLY A 185 -4.37 4.12 -14.13
CA GLY A 185 -3.80 4.88 -13.00
C GLY A 185 -2.37 4.50 -12.63
N VAL A 186 -1.66 3.73 -13.46
CA VAL A 186 -0.25 3.38 -13.21
C VAL A 186 0.65 4.27 -14.05
N ASP A 187 1.33 5.21 -13.39
CA ASP A 187 2.31 6.08 -14.06
C ASP A 187 3.52 5.27 -14.58
N LEU A 188 4.01 5.68 -15.75
CA LEU A 188 5.23 5.17 -16.37
C LEU A 188 6.20 6.32 -16.58
N ALA A 189 7.50 6.08 -16.34
CA ALA A 189 8.55 7.00 -16.74
C ALA A 189 8.76 6.93 -18.26
N LEU A 190 8.19 7.91 -18.96
CA LEU A 190 8.29 8.08 -20.40
C LEU A 190 9.06 9.36 -20.68
N GLY A 191 10.22 9.25 -21.32
CA GLY A 191 11.12 10.38 -21.55
C GLY A 191 11.81 10.88 -20.28
N HIS A 192 12.26 12.13 -20.34
CA HIS A 192 13.01 12.81 -19.29
C HIS A 192 12.80 14.33 -19.40
N GLY A 193 13.29 15.07 -18.40
CA GLY A 193 13.32 16.54 -18.41
C GLY A 193 14.46 17.11 -19.27
N GLU A 194 15.07 18.21 -18.84
CA GLU A 194 16.20 18.82 -19.56
C GLU A 194 17.41 17.89 -19.60
N LYS A 195 17.66 17.17 -18.49
CA LYS A 195 18.67 16.12 -18.38
C LYS A 195 18.03 14.74 -18.39
N ILE A 196 18.80 13.72 -18.74
CA ILE A 196 18.37 12.30 -18.63
C ILE A 196 18.04 11.91 -17.17
N SER A 197 18.73 12.55 -16.22
CA SER A 197 18.51 12.42 -14.79
C SER A 197 17.24 13.09 -14.28
N ASP A 198 16.52 13.83 -15.12
CA ASP A 198 15.32 14.56 -14.72
C ASP A 198 14.09 13.73 -15.07
N ILE A 199 13.16 13.61 -14.11
CA ILE A 199 11.84 13.05 -14.39
C ILE A 199 11.12 13.98 -15.38
N GLU A 200 10.39 13.41 -16.34
CA GLU A 200 9.60 14.17 -17.31
C GLU A 200 8.67 15.18 -16.58
N PRO A 201 8.62 16.46 -17.00
CA PRO A 201 7.97 17.52 -16.23
C PRO A 201 6.50 17.26 -15.84
N GLU A 202 5.68 16.72 -16.73
CA GLU A 202 4.28 16.42 -16.41
C GLU A 202 4.15 15.24 -15.45
N LEU A 203 4.96 14.20 -15.61
CA LEU A 203 5.06 13.12 -14.64
C LEU A 203 5.52 13.63 -13.28
N ASN A 204 6.54 14.49 -13.24
CA ASN A 204 7.05 15.06 -11.99
C ASN A 204 5.97 15.87 -11.26
N LYS A 205 5.18 16.68 -11.98
CA LYS A 205 4.02 17.38 -11.42
C LYS A 205 2.99 16.42 -10.83
N ARG A 206 2.68 15.32 -11.52
CA ARG A 206 1.74 14.31 -11.02
C ARG A 206 2.24 13.63 -9.75
N ILE A 207 3.51 13.25 -9.68
CA ILE A 207 4.13 12.66 -8.48
C ILE A 207 3.98 13.60 -7.28
N HIS A 208 4.25 14.90 -7.46
CA HIS A 208 4.10 15.89 -6.38
C HIS A 208 2.63 16.09 -6.00
N ALA A 209 1.71 16.14 -6.97
CA ALA A 209 0.29 16.24 -6.68
C ALA A 209 -0.23 15.04 -5.88
N LEU A 210 0.20 13.81 -6.21
CA LEU A 210 -0.12 12.60 -5.45
C LEU A 210 0.44 12.64 -4.03
N TYR A 211 1.67 13.12 -3.86
CA TYR A 211 2.27 13.31 -2.55
C TYR A 211 1.50 14.34 -1.71
N ASP A 212 1.19 15.49 -2.29
CA ASP A 212 0.47 16.58 -1.61
C ASP A 212 -0.94 16.16 -1.21
N ASP A 213 -1.68 15.51 -2.11
CA ASP A 213 -2.98 14.91 -1.82
C ASP A 213 -2.88 13.91 -0.66
N ALA A 214 -1.88 13.03 -0.70
CA ALA A 214 -1.70 12.05 0.36
C ALA A 214 -1.41 12.69 1.72
N LYS A 215 -0.68 13.81 1.76
CA LYS A 215 -0.48 14.58 3.00
C LYS A 215 -1.79 15.18 3.49
N ILE A 216 -2.61 15.75 2.62
CA ILE A 216 -3.92 16.29 3.00
C ILE A 216 -4.83 15.17 3.54
N SER A 217 -4.97 14.10 2.78
CA SER A 217 -5.81 12.94 3.10
C SER A 217 -5.43 12.28 4.43
N LEU A 218 -4.14 12.18 4.75
CA LEU A 218 -3.68 11.61 6.01
C LEU A 218 -4.18 12.38 7.24
N TRP A 219 -4.23 13.71 7.16
CA TRP A 219 -4.66 14.58 8.25
C TRP A 219 -6.16 14.89 8.22
N THR A 220 -6.88 14.43 7.20
CA THR A 220 -8.32 14.62 7.09
C THR A 220 -9.06 13.65 8.03
N GLU A 221 -10.05 14.17 8.73
CA GLU A 221 -10.93 13.42 9.63
C GLU A 221 -12.37 13.42 9.10
N LEU A 222 -13.19 12.47 9.55
CA LEU A 222 -14.62 12.47 9.22
C LEU A 222 -15.28 13.74 9.77
N THR A 223 -16.00 14.46 8.90
CA THR A 223 -16.70 15.68 9.32
C THR A 223 -17.99 15.33 10.08
N PRO A 224 -18.38 16.12 11.09
CA PRO A 224 -19.67 15.94 11.78
C PRO A 224 -20.87 15.99 10.83
N GLU A 225 -20.78 16.78 9.76
CA GLU A 225 -21.78 16.89 8.70
C GLU A 225 -21.93 15.56 7.95
N PHE A 226 -20.80 14.95 7.55
CA PHE A 226 -20.81 13.65 6.90
C PHE A 226 -21.34 12.56 7.82
N VAL A 227 -20.91 12.51 9.09
CA VAL A 227 -21.37 11.48 10.05
C VAL A 227 -22.89 11.50 10.23
N LYS A 228 -23.52 12.69 10.17
CA LYS A 228 -25.00 12.84 10.21
C LYS A 228 -25.71 12.25 8.99
N THR A 229 -25.02 12.08 7.86
CA THR A 229 -25.59 11.43 6.67
C THR A 229 -25.65 9.91 6.81
N ILE A 230 -24.83 9.33 7.71
CA ILE A 230 -24.85 7.90 8.01
C ILE A 230 -26.12 7.59 8.83
N PRO A 231 -26.95 6.62 8.40
CA PRO A 231 -28.19 6.32 9.10
C PRO A 231 -27.91 5.64 10.44
N ASN A 232 -28.65 6.04 11.48
CA ASN A 232 -28.71 5.35 12.77
C ASN A 232 -27.35 5.13 13.46
N THR A 233 -26.49 6.15 13.42
CA THR A 233 -25.10 6.06 13.90
C THR A 233 -24.97 5.82 15.40
N VAL A 234 -23.98 5.01 15.77
CA VAL A 234 -23.43 4.88 17.13
C VAL A 234 -21.95 5.22 17.03
N GLU A 235 -21.60 6.44 17.44
CA GLU A 235 -20.22 6.92 17.43
C GLU A 235 -19.46 6.37 18.63
N ILE A 236 -18.27 5.84 18.39
CA ILE A 236 -17.36 5.35 19.43
C ILE A 236 -15.93 5.80 19.13
N ALA A 237 -15.09 5.80 20.17
CA ALA A 237 -13.70 6.20 20.07
C ALA A 237 -12.74 5.07 20.50
N THR A 238 -11.57 5.04 19.86
CA THR A 238 -10.44 4.23 20.27
C THR A 238 -9.69 4.89 21.43
N GLN A 239 -8.52 4.37 21.80
CA GLN A 239 -7.62 5.01 22.75
C GLN A 239 -6.76 6.10 22.09
N SER A 240 -6.90 6.32 20.78
CA SER A 240 -6.24 7.43 20.08
C SER A 240 -6.76 8.76 20.63
N LYS A 241 -5.83 9.63 21.03
CA LYS A 241 -6.18 10.94 21.62
C LYS A 241 -6.58 11.97 20.58
N ASP A 242 -5.89 11.93 19.45
CA ASP A 242 -5.99 12.84 18.32
C ASP A 242 -5.40 12.17 17.08
N ARG A 243 -5.48 12.84 15.93
CA ARG A 243 -5.00 12.33 14.64
C ARG A 243 -3.48 12.09 14.63
N GLU A 244 -2.71 12.94 15.31
CA GLU A 244 -1.25 12.79 15.42
C GLU A 244 -0.90 11.51 16.18
N ASN A 245 -1.54 11.27 17.32
CA ASN A 245 -1.36 10.05 18.09
C ASN A 245 -1.81 8.80 17.33
N PHE A 246 -2.91 8.87 16.58
CA PHE A 246 -3.38 7.76 15.74
C PHE A 246 -2.36 7.36 14.66
N ILE A 247 -1.70 8.34 14.04
CA ILE A 247 -0.68 8.12 13.00
C ILE A 247 0.60 7.58 13.63
N ALA A 248 1.07 8.19 14.73
CA ALA A 248 2.36 7.85 15.34
C ALA A 248 2.34 6.59 16.22
N ALA A 249 1.18 6.16 16.71
CA ALA A 249 1.04 5.01 17.60
C ALA A 249 -0.11 4.09 17.16
N PRO A 250 0.08 3.22 16.14
CA PRO A 250 -1.00 2.39 15.58
C PRO A 250 -1.83 1.62 16.62
N ALA A 251 -1.19 1.12 17.68
CA ALA A 251 -1.84 0.39 18.76
C ALA A 251 -2.96 1.19 19.46
N SER A 252 -2.87 2.54 19.55
CA SER A 252 -3.93 3.35 20.16
C SER A 252 -5.23 3.31 19.36
N GLY A 253 -5.13 3.16 18.03
CA GLY A 253 -6.27 2.99 17.13
C GLY A 253 -6.81 1.56 17.05
N GLU A 254 -6.13 0.58 17.64
CA GLU A 254 -6.57 -0.83 17.68
C GLU A 254 -7.46 -1.13 18.89
N VAL A 255 -7.30 -0.35 19.98
CA VAL A 255 -7.94 -0.59 21.27
C VAL A 255 -9.10 0.37 21.46
N LEU A 256 -10.27 -0.15 21.84
CA LEU A 256 -11.44 0.67 22.17
C LEU A 256 -11.27 1.38 23.52
N SER A 257 -11.81 2.59 23.64
CA SER A 257 -11.94 3.26 24.93
C SER A 257 -12.95 2.56 25.85
N ASP A 258 -12.84 2.73 27.17
CA ASP A 258 -13.80 2.15 28.12
C ASP A 258 -15.24 2.65 27.87
N ALA A 259 -15.39 3.91 27.46
CA ALA A 259 -16.67 4.49 27.08
C ALA A 259 -17.25 3.84 25.82
N ALA A 260 -16.41 3.53 24.83
CA ALA A 260 -16.82 2.77 23.64
C ALA A 260 -17.29 1.36 24.02
N VAL A 261 -16.55 0.65 24.89
CA VAL A 261 -16.96 -0.67 25.39
C VAL A 261 -18.32 -0.59 26.06
N ALA A 262 -18.54 0.34 27.00
CA ALA A 262 -19.83 0.51 27.67
C ALA A 262 -20.98 0.81 26.67
N THR A 263 -20.69 1.60 25.63
CA THR A 263 -21.66 1.94 24.57
C THR A 263 -22.05 0.72 23.74
N LEU A 264 -21.07 -0.11 23.36
CA LEU A 264 -21.31 -1.36 22.63
C LEU A 264 -22.06 -2.39 23.47
N GLU A 265 -21.78 -2.47 24.78
CA GLU A 265 -22.54 -3.34 25.67
C GLU A 265 -24.00 -2.92 25.81
N LYS A 266 -24.26 -1.61 25.83
CA LYS A 266 -25.61 -1.06 25.78
C LYS A 266 -26.29 -1.39 24.45
N LEU A 267 -25.59 -1.24 23.32
CA LEU A 267 -26.08 -1.63 22.00
C LEU A 267 -26.47 -3.12 21.94
N ARG A 268 -25.58 -4.01 22.38
CA ARG A 268 -25.83 -5.45 22.48
C ARG A 268 -27.08 -5.75 23.32
N SER A 269 -27.31 -4.99 24.39
CA SER A 269 -28.46 -5.19 25.27
C SER A 269 -29.79 -4.87 24.58
N TYR A 270 -29.83 -3.93 23.63
CA TYR A 270 -31.03 -3.62 22.85
C TYR A 270 -31.46 -4.76 21.91
N TRP A 271 -30.57 -5.69 21.57
CA TRP A 271 -30.91 -6.83 20.75
C TRP A 271 -31.86 -7.81 21.44
N ASN A 272 -32.01 -7.75 22.77
CA ASN A 272 -32.96 -8.58 23.55
C ASN A 272 -32.89 -10.09 23.19
N GLY A 273 -31.68 -10.61 22.95
CA GLY A 273 -31.45 -12.01 22.56
C GLY A 273 -31.58 -12.30 21.06
N SER A 274 -32.05 -11.34 20.25
CA SER A 274 -32.09 -11.40 18.78
C SER A 274 -30.81 -10.81 18.18
N THR A 275 -29.69 -11.50 18.35
CA THR A 275 -28.39 -11.07 17.81
C THR A 275 -28.43 -11.02 16.27
N PRO A 276 -28.08 -9.89 15.63
CA PRO A 276 -28.04 -9.79 14.18
C PRO A 276 -26.92 -10.66 13.60
N ASP A 277 -27.10 -11.15 12.38
CA ASP A 277 -26.09 -11.94 11.68
C ASP A 277 -24.91 -11.08 11.19
N VAL A 278 -25.16 -9.78 10.96
CA VAL A 278 -24.21 -8.81 10.42
C VAL A 278 -24.26 -7.50 11.22
N GLN A 279 -23.10 -6.99 11.61
CA GLN A 279 -22.90 -5.64 12.16
C GLN A 279 -21.88 -4.87 11.31
N LEU A 280 -22.26 -3.64 10.94
CA LEU A 280 -21.42 -2.72 10.19
C LEU A 280 -20.59 -1.83 11.12
N VAL A 281 -19.32 -1.69 10.77
CA VAL A 281 -18.37 -0.76 11.39
C VAL A 281 -17.80 0.10 10.27
N ILE A 282 -17.80 1.41 10.45
CA ILE A 282 -17.30 2.39 9.49
C ILE A 282 -16.22 3.19 10.20
N SER A 283 -15.03 3.24 9.63
CA SER A 283 -13.90 3.98 10.19
C SER A 283 -13.24 4.84 9.13
N ASP A 284 -12.80 6.02 9.56
CA ASP A 284 -11.93 6.90 8.78
C ASP A 284 -10.65 6.20 8.31
N GLY A 285 -10.05 5.36 9.17
CA GLY A 285 -8.76 4.75 8.88
C GLY A 285 -7.69 5.79 8.59
N LEU A 286 -6.82 5.51 7.63
CA LEU A 286 -5.73 6.41 7.24
C LEU A 286 -6.16 7.49 6.24
N ASN A 287 -7.35 7.40 5.66
CA ASN A 287 -7.86 8.37 4.70
C ASN A 287 -9.38 8.53 4.85
N ALA A 288 -9.82 9.62 5.49
CA ALA A 288 -11.25 9.88 5.67
C ALA A 288 -11.98 10.23 4.35
N ASN A 289 -11.28 10.84 3.36
CA ASN A 289 -11.88 11.14 2.05
C ASN A 289 -12.33 9.87 1.34
N ALA A 290 -11.62 8.76 1.54
CA ALA A 290 -12.02 7.47 0.99
C ALA A 290 -13.42 7.01 1.42
N ILE A 291 -13.91 7.53 2.55
CA ILE A 291 -15.25 7.26 3.06
C ILE A 291 -16.22 8.38 2.66
N MET A 292 -15.74 9.63 2.69
CA MET A 292 -16.57 10.84 2.52
C MET A 292 -16.90 11.20 1.08
N ASP A 293 -16.07 10.79 0.12
CA ASP A 293 -16.21 11.19 -1.27
C ASP A 293 -17.56 10.74 -1.87
N GLU A 294 -18.05 11.56 -2.80
CA GLU A 294 -19.28 11.25 -3.51
C GLU A 294 -19.12 9.93 -4.27
N GLY A 295 -20.13 9.07 -4.20
CA GLY A 295 -20.09 7.76 -4.84
C GLY A 295 -19.40 6.66 -4.03
N HIS A 296 -18.81 6.94 -2.85
CA HIS A 296 -18.07 5.95 -2.05
C HIS A 296 -18.96 5.15 -1.07
N LEU A 297 -19.05 5.59 0.20
CA LEU A 297 -19.67 4.80 1.27
C LEU A 297 -21.15 4.50 1.01
N MET A 298 -21.94 5.49 0.58
CA MET A 298 -23.41 5.33 0.49
C MET A 298 -23.83 4.28 -0.56
N PRO A 299 -23.30 4.28 -1.80
CA PRO A 299 -23.58 3.23 -2.75
C PRO A 299 -23.21 1.82 -2.26
N TYR A 300 -22.10 1.68 -1.52
CA TYR A 300 -21.73 0.42 -0.89
C TYR A 300 -22.78 -0.03 0.14
N LEU A 301 -23.18 0.84 1.06
CA LEU A 301 -24.16 0.52 2.10
C LEU A 301 -25.53 0.14 1.51
N GLU A 302 -25.99 0.86 0.50
CA GLU A 302 -27.26 0.59 -0.19
C GLU A 302 -27.25 -0.75 -0.93
N ALA A 303 -26.18 -1.06 -1.65
CA ALA A 303 -26.02 -2.31 -2.35
C ALA A 303 -25.91 -3.48 -1.35
N LEU A 304 -25.09 -3.32 -0.31
CA LEU A 304 -24.90 -4.34 0.72
C LEU A 304 -26.20 -4.67 1.45
N ALA A 305 -27.01 -3.67 1.78
CA ALA A 305 -28.31 -3.90 2.42
C ALA A 305 -29.23 -4.79 1.56
N LYS A 306 -29.21 -4.63 0.23
CA LYS A 306 -29.98 -5.47 -0.70
C LYS A 306 -29.44 -6.89 -0.73
N GLU A 307 -28.11 -7.05 -0.83
CA GLU A 307 -27.46 -8.36 -0.88
C GLU A 307 -27.67 -9.16 0.42
N VAL A 308 -27.50 -8.53 1.58
CA VAL A 308 -27.70 -9.18 2.88
C VAL A 308 -29.17 -9.59 3.06
N LYS A 309 -30.12 -8.74 2.69
CA LYS A 309 -31.55 -9.06 2.70
C LYS A 309 -31.90 -10.20 1.74
N GLY A 310 -31.31 -10.20 0.55
CA GLY A 310 -31.47 -11.26 -0.45
C GLY A 310 -30.98 -12.63 0.05
N ALA A 311 -29.93 -12.64 0.88
CA ALA A 311 -29.41 -13.83 1.54
C ALA A 311 -30.20 -14.26 2.80
N GLY A 312 -31.27 -13.53 3.17
CA GLY A 312 -32.08 -13.83 4.36
C GLY A 312 -31.35 -13.61 5.69
N LEU A 313 -30.29 -12.80 5.70
CA LEU A 313 -29.53 -12.46 6.90
C LEU A 313 -30.06 -11.16 7.52
N THR A 314 -29.94 -11.06 8.84
CA THR A 314 -30.29 -9.86 9.60
C THR A 314 -29.08 -8.94 9.77
N VAL A 315 -29.28 -7.63 9.56
CA VAL A 315 -28.29 -6.57 9.80
C VAL A 315 -28.73 -5.76 11.01
N SER A 316 -27.78 -5.38 11.87
CA SER A 316 -28.02 -4.42 12.95
C SER A 316 -28.59 -3.12 12.40
N GLU A 317 -29.64 -2.58 13.04
CA GLU A 317 -30.23 -1.29 12.65
C GLU A 317 -29.30 -0.09 12.89
N LYS A 318 -28.24 -0.28 13.70
CA LYS A 318 -27.27 0.74 14.09
C LYS A 318 -25.95 0.56 13.37
N ASN A 319 -25.45 1.62 12.74
CA ASN A 319 -24.13 1.65 12.13
C ASN A 319 -23.11 2.20 13.13
N ILE A 320 -22.02 1.46 13.36
CA ILE A 320 -20.97 1.92 14.28
C ILE A 320 -20.00 2.79 13.49
N VAL A 321 -19.69 3.98 14.00
CA VAL A 321 -18.69 4.87 13.40
C VAL A 321 -17.53 5.01 14.40
N ILE A 322 -16.31 4.76 13.92
CA ILE A 322 -15.08 4.88 14.69
C ILE A 322 -14.19 5.96 14.07
N THR A 323 -13.94 7.02 14.82
CA THR A 323 -12.89 7.98 14.49
C THR A 323 -11.54 7.44 15.00
N SER A 324 -10.49 7.57 14.19
CA SER A 324 -9.15 7.03 14.47
C SER A 324 -9.15 5.53 14.76
N GLY A 325 -9.83 4.76 13.91
CA GLY A 325 -9.90 3.29 14.00
C GLY A 325 -8.87 2.59 13.12
N ARG A 326 -8.22 1.55 13.64
CA ARG A 326 -7.47 0.55 12.86
C ARG A 326 -8.36 -0.66 12.61
N VAL A 327 -7.93 -1.54 11.71
CA VAL A 327 -8.67 -2.78 11.36
C VAL A 327 -9.03 -3.60 12.61
N ARG A 328 -8.10 -3.75 13.55
CA ARG A 328 -8.30 -4.50 14.81
C ARG A 328 -9.36 -3.88 15.73
N ALA A 329 -9.68 -2.59 15.60
CA ALA A 329 -10.80 -1.99 16.33
C ALA A 329 -12.13 -2.66 15.93
N GLY A 330 -12.28 -3.06 14.66
CA GLY A 330 -13.44 -3.84 14.20
C GLY A 330 -13.52 -5.22 14.88
N TYR A 331 -12.38 -5.88 15.13
CA TYR A 331 -12.34 -7.16 15.84
C TYR A 331 -12.69 -6.98 17.32
N ALA A 332 -12.22 -5.89 17.93
CA ALA A 332 -12.57 -5.51 19.30
C ALA A 332 -14.08 -5.23 19.42
N VAL A 333 -14.68 -4.53 18.45
CA VAL A 333 -16.14 -4.32 18.38
C VAL A 333 -16.88 -5.66 18.38
N GLY A 334 -16.51 -6.59 17.48
CA GLY A 334 -17.14 -7.92 17.42
C GLY A 334 -16.98 -8.71 18.71
N SER A 335 -15.82 -8.63 19.35
CA SER A 335 -15.54 -9.29 20.63
C SER A 335 -16.44 -8.79 21.78
N VAL A 336 -16.84 -7.51 21.77
CA VAL A 336 -17.78 -6.97 22.77
C VAL A 336 -19.22 -7.34 22.44
N LEU A 337 -19.63 -7.15 21.18
CA LEU A 337 -21.01 -7.34 20.74
C LEU A 337 -21.43 -8.81 20.75
N PHE A 338 -20.57 -9.71 20.28
CA PHE A 338 -20.87 -11.14 20.14
C PHE A 338 -20.37 -11.98 21.33
N ALA A 339 -19.95 -11.35 22.43
CA ALA A 339 -19.54 -12.03 23.67
C ALA A 339 -20.61 -12.96 24.26
N LYS A 340 -21.88 -12.80 23.87
CA LYS A 340 -23.02 -13.63 24.30
C LYS A 340 -23.78 -14.26 23.12
N ALA A 341 -23.21 -14.24 21.92
CA ALA A 341 -23.81 -14.87 20.75
C ALA A 341 -23.80 -16.41 20.90
N ASP A 342 -24.67 -17.10 20.17
CA ASP A 342 -24.66 -18.57 20.10
C ASP A 342 -23.26 -19.06 19.67
N PRO A 343 -22.59 -19.93 20.46
CA PRO A 343 -21.24 -20.37 20.17
C PRO A 343 -21.09 -21.10 18.83
N ASN A 344 -22.16 -21.66 18.27
CA ASN A 344 -22.17 -22.43 17.03
C ASN A 344 -22.65 -21.63 15.81
N LYS A 345 -23.28 -20.47 16.02
CA LYS A 345 -23.77 -19.61 14.95
C LYS A 345 -22.70 -18.61 14.54
N ALA A 346 -22.51 -18.43 13.23
CA ALA A 346 -21.63 -17.40 12.70
C ALA A 346 -22.21 -15.99 12.95
N ALA A 347 -21.36 -15.07 13.36
CA ALA A 347 -21.69 -13.65 13.52
C ALA A 347 -20.66 -12.81 12.77
N THR A 348 -21.12 -11.81 12.01
CA THR A 348 -20.29 -11.11 11.03
C THR A 348 -20.03 -9.66 11.42
N ILE A 349 -18.76 -9.25 11.42
CA ILE A 349 -18.35 -7.85 11.35
C ILE A 349 -17.93 -7.55 9.92
N ILE A 350 -18.52 -6.49 9.35
CA ILE A 350 -18.07 -5.86 8.11
C ILE A 350 -17.50 -4.51 8.50
N ASN A 351 -16.18 -4.37 8.43
CA ASN A 351 -15.45 -3.17 8.80
C ASN A 351 -15.00 -2.42 7.53
N VAL A 352 -15.69 -1.32 7.21
CA VAL A 352 -15.37 -0.39 6.13
C VAL A 352 -14.35 0.61 6.66
N ILE A 353 -13.20 0.75 6.02
CA ILE A 353 -12.09 1.56 6.54
C ILE A 353 -11.29 2.20 5.41
N GLY A 354 -10.98 3.50 5.54
CA GLY A 354 -10.13 4.23 4.59
C GLY A 354 -8.70 3.67 4.54
N GLU A 355 -8.21 3.39 3.33
CA GLU A 355 -6.86 2.86 3.12
C GLU A 355 -5.78 3.93 3.31
N ARG A 356 -4.51 3.52 3.23
CA ARG A 356 -3.39 4.46 3.20
C ARG A 356 -3.48 5.30 1.90
N PRO A 357 -3.46 6.64 1.97
CA PRO A 357 -3.48 7.47 0.77
C PRO A 357 -2.16 7.33 0.01
N GLY A 358 -2.15 7.65 -1.29
CA GLY A 358 -0.95 7.56 -2.14
C GLY A 358 -1.19 7.14 -3.58
N SER A 359 -2.35 6.54 -3.86
CA SER A 359 -2.76 6.13 -5.21
C SER A 359 -3.57 7.17 -5.97
N GLY A 360 -4.07 8.21 -5.27
CA GLY A 360 -5.00 9.22 -5.83
C GLY A 360 -6.44 8.75 -5.99
N HIS A 361 -6.75 7.47 -5.71
CA HIS A 361 -8.09 6.91 -5.86
C HIS A 361 -9.00 7.09 -4.64
N HIS A 362 -8.45 7.56 -3.51
CA HIS A 362 -9.15 7.58 -2.22
C HIS A 362 -9.85 6.25 -1.91
N ASN A 363 -9.08 5.16 -1.95
CA ASN A 363 -9.62 3.83 -1.74
C ASN A 363 -10.01 3.58 -0.28
N PHE A 364 -11.14 2.90 -0.09
CA PHE A 364 -11.45 2.22 1.16
C PHE A 364 -11.41 0.70 0.96
N SER A 365 -11.25 0.00 2.08
CA SER A 365 -11.24 -1.45 2.18
C SER A 365 -12.41 -1.94 3.04
N VAL A 366 -12.83 -3.17 2.79
CA VAL A 366 -13.81 -3.88 3.62
C VAL A 366 -13.15 -5.13 4.20
N TYR A 367 -13.02 -5.15 5.53
CA TYR A 367 -12.55 -6.32 6.26
C TYR A 367 -13.74 -7.11 6.81
N ILE A 368 -13.77 -8.42 6.52
CA ILE A 368 -14.91 -9.30 6.76
C ILE A 368 -14.48 -10.38 7.76
N SER A 369 -15.08 -10.35 8.95
CA SER A 369 -14.87 -11.34 10.00
C SER A 369 -16.18 -12.08 10.24
N THR A 370 -16.28 -13.37 9.91
CA THR A 370 -17.54 -14.15 10.08
C THR A 370 -17.38 -15.46 10.88
N PRO A 371 -16.56 -15.54 11.94
CA PRO A 371 -16.40 -16.79 12.67
C PRO A 371 -17.64 -17.12 13.52
N LYS A 372 -17.73 -18.38 13.99
CA LYS A 372 -18.70 -18.82 15.00
C LYS A 372 -18.57 -18.02 16.29
N GLY A 373 -19.69 -17.86 17.02
CA GLY A 373 -19.77 -17.12 18.29
C GLY A 373 -18.70 -17.53 19.31
N LYS A 374 -18.27 -18.79 19.35
CA LYS A 374 -17.22 -19.25 20.26
C LYS A 374 -15.89 -18.52 20.05
N VAL A 375 -15.51 -18.23 18.80
CA VAL A 375 -14.27 -17.52 18.48
C VAL A 375 -14.34 -16.07 18.96
N TRP A 376 -15.50 -15.44 18.83
CA TRP A 376 -15.75 -14.09 19.38
C TRP A 376 -15.65 -14.08 20.90
N GLN A 377 -16.27 -15.06 21.58
CA GLN A 377 -16.23 -15.22 23.03
C GLN A 377 -14.78 -15.41 23.54
N ASP A 378 -13.98 -16.17 22.79
CA ASP A 378 -12.58 -16.44 23.10
C ASP A 378 -11.64 -15.29 22.71
N LYS A 379 -12.15 -14.24 22.04
CA LYS A 379 -11.38 -13.10 21.53
C LYS A 379 -10.21 -13.53 20.61
N LYS A 380 -10.47 -14.52 19.75
CA LYS A 380 -9.46 -15.12 18.85
C LYS A 380 -9.58 -14.66 17.40
N VAL A 381 -10.25 -13.54 17.14
CA VAL A 381 -10.35 -13.00 15.79
C VAL A 381 -9.11 -12.16 15.48
N ASP A 382 -8.39 -12.56 14.44
CA ASP A 382 -7.21 -11.89 13.91
C ASP A 382 -7.17 -12.04 12.38
N HIS A 383 -6.18 -11.42 11.73
CA HIS A 383 -6.04 -11.31 10.29
C HIS A 383 -6.01 -12.66 9.55
N ASP A 384 -5.56 -13.74 10.19
CA ASP A 384 -5.46 -15.08 9.59
C ASP A 384 -6.83 -15.68 9.20
N ILE A 385 -7.90 -15.29 9.89
CA ILE A 385 -9.26 -15.76 9.63
C ILE A 385 -10.17 -14.69 9.00
N VAL A 386 -9.62 -13.53 8.66
CA VAL A 386 -10.34 -12.42 8.04
C VAL A 386 -10.14 -12.44 6.52
N ARG A 387 -11.10 -11.90 5.79
CA ARG A 387 -10.98 -11.61 4.35
C ARG A 387 -11.08 -10.13 4.10
N VAL A 388 -10.42 -9.64 3.06
CA VAL A 388 -10.42 -8.23 2.69
C VAL A 388 -10.80 -8.08 1.23
N ILE A 389 -11.60 -7.05 0.94
CA ILE A 389 -11.76 -6.47 -0.39
C ILE A 389 -11.16 -5.08 -0.30
N SER A 390 -10.16 -4.80 -1.15
CA SER A 390 -9.42 -3.54 -1.17
C SER A 390 -9.59 -2.81 -2.50
N GLY A 391 -9.17 -1.55 -2.55
CA GLY A 391 -9.21 -0.74 -3.76
C GLY A 391 -10.63 -0.33 -4.17
N ILE A 392 -11.51 -0.08 -3.19
CA ILE A 392 -12.90 0.29 -3.44
C ILE A 392 -12.99 1.82 -3.52
N SER A 393 -13.47 2.33 -4.66
CA SER A 393 -13.68 3.75 -4.95
C SER A 393 -14.49 3.93 -6.22
N ASP A 394 -14.85 5.17 -6.57
CA ASP A 394 -15.49 5.52 -7.83
C ASP A 394 -14.58 5.35 -9.07
N THR A 395 -13.26 5.23 -8.87
CA THR A 395 -12.25 5.13 -9.94
C THR A 395 -11.56 3.75 -10.04
N ALA A 396 -11.83 2.83 -9.11
CA ALA A 396 -11.26 1.49 -9.08
C ALA A 396 -12.35 0.40 -9.01
N LEU A 397 -12.44 -0.38 -7.92
CA LEU A 397 -13.53 -1.34 -7.74
C LEU A 397 -14.79 -0.58 -7.30
N ALA A 398 -15.81 -0.56 -8.16
CA ALA A 398 -17.05 0.15 -7.87
C ALA A 398 -17.68 -0.32 -6.55
N PRO A 399 -18.16 0.60 -5.69
CA PRO A 399 -18.67 0.24 -4.36
C PRO A 399 -19.86 -0.75 -4.38
N ALA A 400 -20.70 -0.70 -5.41
CA ALA A 400 -21.79 -1.68 -5.58
C ALA A 400 -21.28 -3.10 -5.88
N ASP A 401 -20.25 -3.22 -6.72
CA ASP A 401 -19.64 -4.51 -7.05
C ASP A 401 -18.89 -5.08 -5.84
N ALA A 402 -18.24 -4.21 -5.06
CA ALA A 402 -17.62 -4.60 -3.79
C ALA A 402 -18.63 -5.16 -2.79
N ALA A 403 -19.85 -4.62 -2.73
CA ALA A 403 -20.90 -5.14 -1.85
C ALA A 403 -21.35 -6.56 -2.23
N ALA A 404 -21.49 -6.84 -3.53
CA ALA A 404 -21.78 -8.19 -4.03
C ALA A 404 -20.65 -9.18 -3.68
N GLU A 405 -19.40 -8.74 -3.85
CA GLU A 405 -18.23 -9.53 -3.50
C GLU A 405 -18.13 -9.80 -1.98
N THR A 406 -18.49 -8.80 -1.14
CA THR A 406 -18.57 -8.96 0.33
C THR A 406 -19.50 -10.13 0.67
N MET A 407 -20.68 -10.18 0.06
CA MET A 407 -21.66 -11.24 0.34
C MET A 407 -21.25 -12.61 -0.22
N ARG A 408 -20.54 -12.64 -1.36
CA ARG A 408 -19.92 -13.86 -1.88
C ARG A 408 -18.89 -14.42 -0.89
N LEU A 409 -18.03 -13.57 -0.33
CA LEU A 409 -17.03 -13.96 0.66
C LEU A 409 -17.67 -14.43 1.97
N ILE A 410 -18.69 -13.74 2.48
CA ILE A 410 -19.42 -14.17 3.68
C ILE A 410 -20.00 -15.57 3.47
N THR A 411 -20.65 -15.82 2.33
CA THR A 411 -21.24 -17.12 2.00
C THR A 411 -20.17 -18.22 1.97
N LYS A 412 -19.05 -17.95 1.28
CA LYS A 412 -17.92 -18.89 1.20
C LYS A 412 -17.35 -19.19 2.59
N MET A 413 -17.02 -18.17 3.38
CA MET A 413 -16.45 -18.33 4.71
C MET A 413 -17.39 -19.06 5.67
N LYS A 414 -18.72 -18.90 5.55
CA LYS A 414 -19.68 -19.67 6.34
C LYS A 414 -19.73 -21.14 5.92
N SER A 415 -19.53 -21.45 4.64
CA SER A 415 -19.50 -22.83 4.14
C SER A 415 -18.24 -23.61 4.52
N GLU A 416 -17.14 -22.90 4.84
CA GLU A 416 -15.85 -23.48 5.24
C GLU A 416 -15.76 -23.82 6.74
N GLN A 417 -16.75 -23.42 7.55
CA GLN A 417 -16.80 -23.60 9.01
C GLN A 417 -17.71 -24.74 9.44
#